data_AF-A0A7U9GGS5-F1
#
_entry.id   AF-A0A7U9GGS5-F1
#
_cell.length_a   1.000
_cell.length_b   1.000
_cell.length_c   1.000
_cell.angle_alpha   90.00
_cell.angle_beta   90.00
_cell.angle_gamma   90.00
#
_symmetry.space_group_name_H-M   'P 1'
#
loop_
_entity.id
_entity.type
_entity.pdbx_description
1 polymer ?
#
loop_
_entity_poly.entity_id
_entity_poly.type
_entity_poly.pdbx_seq_one_letter_code
_entity_poly.pdbx_strand_id
1 'polypeptide(L)'
;MEIWSGMADCAIAGGMENMDRAPYVLPQGRWGARMGDVTMYDTMLLDGLNDAFSGKHSGWHTEDLVNRYSISRDDQDDWALRSQLNFSKAQEAGHFDAEIAAVELTSRKGTTMFARDEHNRGDTTVESLAKLKPAFRKDGTITAGNAPGLNSGAAAMIVADRDWAEKQGLTPMARLVAFGIGAVEPDYFGIGPVPAVQQALERAGWSVGDLDRVEINEAFAAIALACQRELGLPEDIVNMEGGAIAHGHPIGASGAVLTTRLLHAMQRNGERRGIVTLCIGGGQGIALALESL
;
A
#
# COMPACT_ATOMS: atom_id res chain seq x y z
N MET A 1 -7.27 -6.72 -17.84
CA MET A 1 -7.11 -7.74 -18.90
C MET A 1 -8.32 -7.84 -19.80
N GLU A 2 -9.55 -7.88 -19.25
CA GLU A 2 -10.79 -7.97 -20.06
C GLU A 2 -10.89 -6.90 -21.15
N ILE A 3 -10.54 -5.65 -20.82
CA ILE A 3 -10.50 -4.55 -21.80
C ILE A 3 -9.47 -4.80 -22.89
N TRP A 4 -8.23 -5.16 -22.52
CA TRP A 4 -7.16 -5.44 -23.48
C TRP A 4 -7.49 -6.62 -24.41
N SER A 5 -8.23 -7.63 -23.92
CA SER A 5 -8.69 -8.75 -24.73
C SER A 5 -9.92 -8.45 -25.60
N GLY A 6 -10.49 -7.25 -25.51
CA GLY A 6 -11.71 -6.86 -26.23
C GLY A 6 -12.99 -7.47 -25.68
N MET A 7 -13.00 -7.96 -24.44
CA MET A 7 -14.19 -8.55 -23.80
C MET A 7 -15.08 -7.49 -23.12
N ALA A 8 -14.52 -6.33 -22.81
CA ALA A 8 -15.24 -5.18 -22.24
C ALA A 8 -14.63 -3.88 -22.76
N ASP A 9 -15.42 -2.82 -22.90
CA ASP A 9 -14.88 -1.50 -23.27
C ASP A 9 -14.55 -0.64 -22.04
N CYS A 10 -15.20 -0.93 -20.91
CA CYS A 10 -15.11 -0.14 -19.69
C CYS A 10 -15.44 -1.02 -18.48
N ALA A 11 -14.71 -0.80 -17.38
CA ALA A 11 -14.93 -1.47 -16.11
C ALA A 11 -14.58 -0.55 -14.93
N ILE A 12 -15.16 -0.84 -13.76
CA ILE A 12 -14.72 -0.26 -12.50
C ILE A 12 -13.66 -1.20 -11.93
N ALA A 13 -12.47 -0.67 -11.65
CA ALA A 13 -11.42 -1.36 -10.92
C ALA A 13 -11.16 -0.64 -9.60
N GLY A 14 -10.68 -1.36 -8.60
CA GLY A 14 -10.44 -0.77 -7.29
C GLY A 14 -10.25 -1.82 -6.20
N GLY A 15 -10.42 -1.37 -4.97
CA GLY A 15 -10.38 -2.21 -3.79
C GLY A 15 -11.03 -1.50 -2.61
N MET A 16 -11.51 -2.28 -1.66
CA MET A 16 -12.12 -1.79 -0.43
C MET A 16 -11.75 -2.72 0.72
N GLU A 17 -11.57 -2.16 1.90
CA GLU A 17 -11.32 -2.93 3.11
C GLU A 17 -11.90 -2.20 4.32
N ASN A 18 -12.42 -2.96 5.28
CA ASN A 18 -12.78 -2.44 6.59
C ASN A 18 -12.23 -3.37 7.68
N MET A 19 -11.00 -3.10 8.10
CA MET A 19 -10.29 -3.93 9.06
C MET A 19 -10.91 -3.85 10.46
N ASP A 20 -11.54 -2.72 10.81
CA ASP A 20 -12.23 -2.53 12.09
C ASP A 20 -13.44 -3.46 12.27
N ARG A 21 -13.97 -3.99 11.16
CA ARG A 21 -15.15 -4.86 11.13
C ARG A 21 -14.83 -6.32 10.84
N ALA A 22 -13.55 -6.71 10.89
CA ALA A 22 -13.16 -8.10 10.79
C ALA A 22 -13.79 -8.94 11.93
N PRO A 23 -14.47 -10.06 11.62
CA PRO A 23 -15.08 -10.90 12.64
C PRO A 23 -14.05 -11.75 13.40
N TYR A 24 -14.50 -12.30 14.52
CA TYR A 24 -13.87 -13.48 15.11
C TYR A 24 -14.61 -14.74 14.65
N VAL A 25 -13.87 -15.81 14.35
CA VAL A 25 -14.42 -17.09 13.88
C VAL A 25 -14.08 -18.25 14.82
N LEU A 26 -14.98 -19.22 14.86
CA LEU A 26 -14.83 -20.45 15.63
C LEU A 26 -15.05 -21.66 14.70
N PRO A 27 -14.00 -22.26 14.12
CA PRO A 27 -14.13 -23.38 13.17
C PRO A 27 -14.94 -24.56 13.72
N GLN A 28 -14.80 -24.86 15.01
CA GLN A 28 -15.50 -25.92 15.71
C GLN A 28 -16.99 -25.62 15.93
N GLY A 29 -17.45 -24.38 15.71
CA GLY A 29 -18.84 -23.98 15.90
C GLY A 29 -19.82 -24.71 14.99
N ARG A 30 -19.35 -25.28 13.86
CA ARG A 30 -20.20 -26.02 12.91
C ARG A 30 -20.54 -27.43 13.39
N TRP A 31 -19.55 -28.19 13.84
CA TRP A 31 -19.70 -29.62 14.16
C TRP A 31 -19.55 -29.95 15.66
N GLY A 32 -19.31 -28.92 16.48
CA GLY A 32 -19.11 -29.03 17.92
C GLY A 32 -17.66 -29.32 18.31
N ALA A 33 -17.22 -28.75 19.43
CA ALA A 33 -15.90 -28.96 20.00
C ALA A 33 -15.77 -30.28 20.80
N ARG A 34 -16.86 -31.05 20.90
CA ARG A 34 -17.03 -32.20 21.79
C ARG A 34 -16.88 -31.87 23.28
N MET A 35 -15.67 -31.55 23.77
CA MET A 35 -15.37 -31.19 25.15
C MET A 35 -13.96 -30.57 25.25
N GLY A 36 -13.80 -29.48 26.01
CA GLY A 36 -12.52 -28.79 26.21
C GLY A 36 -12.51 -27.35 25.67
N ASP A 37 -11.43 -26.63 25.96
CA ASP A 37 -11.24 -25.24 25.52
C ASP A 37 -11.04 -25.15 24.00
N VAL A 38 -11.50 -24.05 23.41
CA VAL A 38 -11.34 -23.75 21.98
C VAL A 38 -10.78 -22.36 21.77
N THR A 39 -10.03 -22.19 20.69
CA THR A 39 -9.51 -20.89 20.26
C THR A 39 -10.52 -20.23 19.33
N MET A 40 -10.85 -18.97 19.62
CA MET A 40 -11.54 -18.08 18.71
C MET A 40 -10.48 -17.32 17.91
N TYR A 41 -10.59 -17.33 16.59
CA TYR A 41 -9.58 -16.76 15.71
C TYR A 41 -10.03 -15.39 15.22
N ASP A 42 -9.14 -14.40 15.33
CA ASP A 42 -9.30 -13.10 14.69
C ASP A 42 -9.06 -13.26 13.18
N THR A 43 -10.06 -12.96 12.33
CA THR A 43 -9.90 -13.14 10.87
C THR A 43 -8.98 -12.10 10.25
N MET A 44 -8.80 -10.93 10.86
CA MET A 44 -7.84 -9.96 10.38
C MET A 44 -6.42 -10.54 10.42
N LEU A 45 -6.08 -11.21 11.52
CA LEU A 45 -4.81 -11.91 11.65
C LEU A 45 -4.77 -13.17 10.79
N LEU A 46 -5.80 -14.02 10.89
CA LEU A 46 -5.81 -15.33 10.22
C LEU A 46 -5.79 -15.22 8.69
N ASP A 47 -6.60 -14.33 8.12
CA ASP A 47 -6.84 -14.27 6.68
C ASP A 47 -6.02 -13.17 5.98
N GLY A 48 -5.56 -12.15 6.73
CA GLY A 48 -4.91 -10.97 6.16
C GLY A 48 -3.44 -10.75 6.54
N LEU A 49 -3.06 -11.03 7.80
CA LEU A 49 -1.77 -10.57 8.34
C LEU A 49 -0.82 -11.69 8.76
N ASN A 50 -1.31 -12.91 8.93
CA ASN A 50 -0.48 -14.07 9.16
C ASN A 50 -0.19 -14.78 7.85
N ASP A 51 1.06 -15.11 7.64
CA ASP A 51 1.48 -15.98 6.56
C ASP A 51 0.87 -17.38 6.74
N ALA A 52 0.21 -17.87 5.69
CA ALA A 52 -0.54 -19.12 5.73
C ALA A 52 0.35 -20.37 5.89
N PHE A 53 1.64 -20.28 5.57
CA PHE A 53 2.57 -21.41 5.62
C PHE A 53 3.20 -21.58 7.00
N SER A 54 3.58 -20.47 7.63
CA SER A 54 4.28 -20.43 8.93
C SER A 54 3.36 -20.12 10.11
N GLY A 55 2.18 -19.54 9.86
CA GLY A 55 1.28 -19.00 10.89
C GLY A 55 1.86 -17.78 11.62
N LYS A 56 2.87 -17.11 11.06
CA LYS A 56 3.52 -15.93 11.66
C LYS A 56 3.07 -14.65 10.99
N HIS A 57 3.03 -13.57 11.76
CA HIS A 57 2.64 -12.24 11.28
C HIS A 57 3.63 -11.72 10.22
N SER A 58 3.15 -10.98 9.21
CA SER A 58 3.99 -10.37 8.16
C SER A 58 5.14 -9.53 8.73
N GLY A 59 4.88 -8.78 9.79
CA GLY A 59 5.90 -8.01 10.52
C GLY A 59 6.95 -8.88 11.24
N TRP A 60 6.58 -10.12 11.62
CA TRP A 60 7.54 -11.09 12.16
C TRP A 60 8.50 -11.56 11.08
N HIS A 61 8.02 -11.83 9.85
CA HIS A 61 8.86 -12.22 8.71
C HIS A 61 9.73 -11.09 8.19
N THR A 62 9.22 -9.85 8.24
CA THR A 62 9.96 -8.67 7.76
C THR A 62 11.29 -8.47 8.50
N GLU A 63 11.43 -8.94 9.73
CA GLU A 63 12.70 -8.91 10.48
C GLU A 63 13.81 -9.74 9.80
N ASP A 64 13.48 -10.79 9.04
CA ASP A 64 14.48 -11.54 8.27
C ASP A 64 14.96 -10.73 7.04
N LEU A 65 14.06 -9.95 6.44
CA LEU A 65 14.41 -8.99 5.38
C LEU A 65 15.33 -7.89 5.92
N VAL A 66 15.04 -7.35 7.11
CA VAL A 66 15.87 -6.35 7.80
C VAL A 66 17.32 -6.83 7.89
N ASN A 67 17.52 -8.06 8.36
CA ASN A 67 18.85 -8.65 8.49
C ASN A 67 19.52 -8.85 7.12
N ARG A 68 18.78 -9.41 6.14
CA ARG A 68 19.30 -9.69 4.79
C ARG A 68 19.79 -8.45 4.07
N TYR A 69 19.08 -7.33 4.21
CA TYR A 69 19.40 -6.06 3.56
C TYR A 69 20.19 -5.09 4.46
N SER A 70 20.58 -5.52 5.66
CA SER A 70 21.30 -4.68 6.64
C SER A 70 20.63 -3.32 6.87
N ILE A 71 19.30 -3.34 7.00
CA ILE A 71 18.51 -2.12 7.23
C ILE A 71 18.54 -1.82 8.72
N SER A 72 19.11 -0.68 9.09
CA SER A 72 19.21 -0.33 10.51
C SER A 72 17.85 0.06 11.10
N ARG A 73 17.73 0.08 12.43
CA ARG A 73 16.54 0.65 13.10
C ARG A 73 16.41 2.14 12.80
N ASP A 74 17.53 2.85 12.76
CA ASP A 74 17.56 4.29 12.49
C ASP A 74 17.10 4.56 11.05
N ASP A 75 17.51 3.75 10.06
CA ASP A 75 17.03 3.86 8.68
C ASP A 75 15.50 3.74 8.61
N GLN A 76 14.92 2.80 9.37
CA GLN A 76 13.48 2.56 9.42
C GLN A 76 12.72 3.73 10.05
N ASP A 77 13.25 4.26 11.16
CA ASP A 77 12.63 5.37 11.87
C ASP A 77 12.79 6.69 11.09
N ASP A 78 13.90 6.92 10.41
CA ASP A 78 14.10 8.08 9.52
C ASP A 78 13.14 8.05 8.33
N TRP A 79 12.95 6.88 7.71
CA TRP A 79 11.94 6.71 6.65
C TRP A 79 10.53 7.00 7.17
N ALA A 80 10.19 6.47 8.35
CA ALA A 80 8.90 6.69 8.98
C ALA A 80 8.64 8.16 9.31
N LEU A 81 9.65 8.86 9.85
CA LEU A 81 9.59 10.29 10.11
C LEU A 81 9.34 11.06 8.81
N ARG A 82 10.11 10.77 7.75
CA ARG A 82 9.94 11.39 6.43
C ARG A 82 8.52 11.18 5.90
N SER A 83 8.00 9.95 5.99
CA SER A 83 6.63 9.61 5.56
C SER A 83 5.58 10.42 6.32
N GLN A 84 5.67 10.47 7.66
CA GLN A 84 4.72 11.23 8.49
C GLN A 84 4.75 12.73 8.20
N LEU A 85 5.93 13.33 8.11
CA LEU A 85 6.09 14.77 7.88
C LEU A 85 5.64 15.17 6.47
N ASN A 86 6.05 14.42 5.45
CA ASN A 86 5.69 14.71 4.06
C ASN A 86 4.18 14.58 3.85
N PHE A 87 3.57 13.52 4.39
CA PHE A 87 2.13 13.31 4.28
C PHE A 87 1.34 14.42 4.99
N SER A 88 1.73 14.77 6.21
CA SER A 88 1.04 15.80 6.98
C SER A 88 1.14 17.16 6.27
N LYS A 89 2.32 17.50 5.73
CA LYS A 89 2.52 18.70 4.93
C LYS A 89 1.68 18.71 3.65
N ALA A 90 1.63 17.61 2.91
CA ALA A 90 0.83 17.49 1.69
C ALA A 90 -0.68 17.61 2.00
N GLN A 91 -1.14 16.99 3.10
CA GLN A 91 -2.52 17.07 3.55
C GLN A 91 -2.90 18.48 4.04
N GLU A 92 -1.99 19.20 4.71
CA GLU A 92 -2.20 20.60 5.09
C GLU A 92 -2.23 21.54 3.87
N ALA A 93 -1.46 21.22 2.83
CA ALA A 93 -1.45 21.94 1.56
C ALA A 93 -2.65 21.62 0.65
N GLY A 94 -3.55 20.72 1.05
CA GLY A 94 -4.74 20.35 0.28
C GLY A 94 -4.45 19.47 -0.94
N HIS A 95 -3.29 18.79 -0.98
CA HIS A 95 -2.89 18.00 -2.15
C HIS A 95 -3.84 16.82 -2.42
N PHE A 96 -4.56 16.34 -1.39
CA PHE A 96 -5.43 15.17 -1.46
C PHE A 96 -6.92 15.52 -1.63
N ASP A 97 -7.27 16.82 -1.68
CA ASP A 97 -8.67 17.26 -1.72
C ASP A 97 -9.38 16.80 -3.00
N ALA A 98 -8.65 16.67 -4.12
CA ALA A 98 -9.20 16.25 -5.41
C ALA A 98 -9.39 14.72 -5.54
N GLU A 99 -8.70 13.92 -4.72
CA GLU A 99 -8.74 12.46 -4.76
C GLU A 99 -9.66 11.84 -3.70
N ILE A 100 -9.96 12.57 -2.62
CA ILE A 100 -10.80 12.08 -1.52
C ILE A 100 -12.28 12.39 -1.78
N ALA A 101 -13.08 11.33 -1.91
CA ALA A 101 -14.54 11.43 -1.82
C ALA A 101 -14.97 11.38 -0.35
N ALA A 102 -15.58 12.47 0.15
CA ALA A 102 -16.02 12.55 1.54
C ALA A 102 -17.14 11.55 1.86
N VAL A 103 -17.01 10.85 2.99
CA VAL A 103 -17.99 9.87 3.48
C VAL A 103 -18.88 10.51 4.55
N GLU A 104 -20.20 10.42 4.37
CA GLU A 104 -21.15 10.88 5.36
C GLU A 104 -21.25 9.88 6.53
N LEU A 105 -20.93 10.34 7.75
CA LEU A 105 -21.05 9.55 8.98
C LEU A 105 -22.27 10.01 9.78
N THR A 106 -23.31 9.17 9.80
CA THR A 106 -24.55 9.44 10.53
C THR A 106 -24.52 8.81 11.91
N SER A 107 -24.71 9.63 12.95
CA SER A 107 -24.79 9.20 14.34
C SER A 107 -26.03 9.76 15.03
N ARG A 108 -26.33 9.28 16.25
CA ARG A 108 -27.38 9.87 17.11
C ARG A 108 -27.15 11.36 17.41
N LYS A 109 -25.92 11.85 17.31
CA LYS A 109 -25.54 13.26 17.57
C LYS A 109 -25.62 14.14 16.32
N GLY A 110 -25.93 13.57 15.16
CA GLY A 110 -25.96 14.26 13.87
C GLY A 110 -25.04 13.61 12.83
N THR A 111 -24.96 14.28 11.69
CA THR A 111 -24.16 13.89 10.53
C THR A 111 -22.83 14.67 10.52
N THR A 112 -21.73 13.98 10.25
CA THR A 112 -20.40 14.58 10.04
C THR A 112 -19.76 14.04 8.78
N MET A 113 -19.00 14.87 8.05
CA MET A 113 -18.26 14.42 6.86
C MET A 113 -16.87 13.93 7.25
N PHE A 114 -16.54 12.70 6.86
CA PHE A 114 -15.18 12.17 6.90
C PHE A 114 -14.52 12.44 5.56
N ALA A 115 -13.62 13.43 5.52
CA ALA A 115 -13.06 13.97 4.27
C ALA A 115 -11.53 14.15 4.31
N ARG A 116 -10.87 13.64 5.34
CA ARG A 116 -9.41 13.73 5.53
C ARG A 116 -8.91 12.43 6.11
N ASP A 117 -7.71 12.02 5.73
CA ASP A 117 -7.07 10.88 6.37
C ASP A 117 -6.75 11.21 7.83
N GLU A 118 -6.98 10.26 8.73
CA GLU A 118 -6.86 10.47 10.17
C GLU A 118 -5.64 9.78 10.81
N HIS A 119 -4.90 8.97 10.04
CA HIS A 119 -3.83 8.13 10.58
C HIS A 119 -2.52 8.89 10.81
N ASN A 120 -2.30 9.99 10.08
CA ASN A 120 -1.03 10.70 10.09
C ASN A 120 -0.77 11.44 11.41
N ARG A 121 0.50 11.53 11.78
CA ARG A 121 0.99 12.15 13.02
C ARG A 121 2.02 13.22 12.67
N GLY A 122 1.53 14.43 12.39
CA GLY A 122 2.37 15.55 11.95
C GLY A 122 3.37 16.06 13.00
N ASP A 123 3.24 15.64 14.26
CA ASP A 123 4.12 15.94 15.38
C ASP A 123 5.15 14.84 15.66
N THR A 124 5.32 13.87 14.74
CA THR A 124 6.32 12.80 14.87
C THR A 124 7.75 13.36 14.97
N THR A 125 8.56 12.78 15.85
CA THR A 125 9.97 13.16 16.07
C THR A 125 10.85 11.92 16.11
N VAL A 126 12.15 12.06 15.83
CA VAL A 126 13.11 10.96 15.95
C VAL A 126 13.08 10.38 17.37
N GLU A 127 12.99 11.25 18.38
CA GLU A 127 12.95 10.85 19.79
C GLU A 127 11.67 10.10 20.17
N SER A 128 10.52 10.41 19.53
CA SER A 128 9.27 9.67 19.77
C SER A 128 9.31 8.29 19.13
N LEU A 129 9.89 8.17 17.92
CA LEU A 129 10.06 6.89 17.23
C LEU A 129 11.06 5.98 17.96
N ALA A 130 12.24 6.49 18.33
CA ALA A 130 13.30 5.72 18.97
C ALA A 130 12.87 5.08 20.32
N LYS A 131 11.87 5.65 21.00
CA LYS A 131 11.30 5.12 22.26
C LYS A 131 10.38 3.92 22.05
N LEU A 132 9.92 3.66 20.83
CA LEU A 132 8.98 2.58 20.55
C LEU A 132 9.65 1.21 20.66
N LYS A 133 8.93 0.30 21.32
CA LYS A 133 9.37 -1.09 21.49
C LYS A 133 9.10 -1.88 20.21
N PRO A 134 9.92 -2.91 19.93
CA PRO A 134 9.65 -3.86 18.86
C PRO A 134 8.26 -4.50 18.99
N ALA A 135 7.53 -4.60 17.89
CA ALA A 135 6.14 -5.05 17.86
C ALA A 135 5.98 -6.56 17.63
N PHE A 136 6.92 -7.19 16.90
CA PHE A 136 6.74 -8.56 16.39
C PHE A 136 7.75 -9.58 16.93
N ARG A 137 9.01 -9.18 17.11
CA ARG A 137 10.06 -10.01 17.72
C ARG A 137 10.65 -9.27 18.92
N LYS A 138 11.04 -10.00 19.97
CA LYS A 138 11.60 -9.41 21.20
C LYS A 138 12.83 -8.54 20.92
N ASP A 139 13.70 -9.01 20.05
CA ASP A 139 14.95 -8.35 19.65
C ASP A 139 14.86 -7.79 18.21
N GLY A 140 13.63 -7.51 17.74
CA GLY A 140 13.37 -6.98 16.40
C GLY A 140 13.56 -5.46 16.29
N THR A 141 13.47 -4.93 15.07
CA THR A 141 13.54 -3.49 14.80
C THR A 141 12.21 -2.87 14.36
N ILE A 142 11.25 -3.70 13.95
CA ILE A 142 9.95 -3.22 13.47
C ILE A 142 9.11 -2.79 14.67
N THR A 143 8.57 -1.58 14.61
CA THR A 143 7.73 -0.96 15.65
C THR A 143 6.43 -0.44 15.07
N ALA A 144 5.49 -0.05 15.95
CA ALA A 144 4.27 0.64 15.53
C ALA A 144 4.51 2.04 14.93
N GLY A 145 5.74 2.56 14.95
CA GLY A 145 6.09 3.85 14.35
C GLY A 145 6.65 3.72 12.93
N ASN A 146 7.29 2.59 12.61
CA ASN A 146 7.88 2.31 11.30
C ASN A 146 7.12 1.23 10.51
N ALA A 147 5.88 0.99 10.91
CA ALA A 147 4.90 0.13 10.28
C ALA A 147 3.57 0.90 10.19
N PRO A 148 2.72 0.62 9.18
CA PRO A 148 1.38 1.18 9.10
C PRO A 148 0.48 0.58 10.18
N GLY A 149 -0.61 1.28 10.47
CA GLY A 149 -1.69 0.75 11.30
C GLY A 149 -2.60 -0.26 10.58
N LEU A 150 -3.70 -0.57 11.25
CA LEU A 150 -4.85 -1.26 10.69
C LEU A 150 -5.84 -0.19 10.26
N ASN A 151 -6.31 -0.24 9.02
CA ASN A 151 -7.04 0.88 8.43
C ASN A 151 -8.22 0.39 7.61
N SER A 152 -9.21 1.27 7.48
CA SER A 152 -10.41 1.07 6.68
C SER A 152 -10.44 2.11 5.57
N GLY A 153 -10.74 1.70 4.35
CA GLY A 153 -10.73 2.60 3.19
C GLY A 153 -11.12 1.90 1.90
N ALA A 154 -11.40 2.69 0.87
CA ALA A 154 -11.71 2.21 -0.47
C ALA A 154 -11.20 3.19 -1.52
N ALA A 155 -10.81 2.66 -2.67
CA ALA A 155 -10.49 3.45 -3.84
C ALA A 155 -11.00 2.72 -5.09
N ALA A 156 -11.49 3.49 -6.05
CA ALA A 156 -12.01 2.97 -7.31
C ALA A 156 -11.67 3.93 -8.45
N MET A 157 -11.55 3.36 -9.65
CA MET A 157 -11.27 4.07 -10.88
C MET A 157 -12.03 3.43 -12.04
N ILE A 158 -12.32 4.24 -13.04
CA ILE A 158 -12.85 3.77 -14.32
C ILE A 158 -11.65 3.41 -15.19
N VAL A 159 -11.58 2.16 -15.62
CA VAL A 159 -10.62 1.69 -16.62
C VAL A 159 -11.39 1.45 -17.90
N ALA A 160 -10.93 2.00 -19.01
CA ALA A 160 -11.61 1.89 -20.28
C ALA A 160 -10.63 1.81 -21.44
N ASP A 161 -11.11 1.29 -22.56
CA ASP A 161 -10.49 1.51 -23.86
C ASP A 161 -10.50 3.01 -24.18
N ARG A 162 -9.39 3.50 -24.74
CA ARG A 162 -9.20 4.93 -24.98
C ARG A 162 -10.21 5.46 -26.01
N ASP A 163 -10.38 4.76 -27.12
CA ASP A 163 -11.28 5.19 -28.19
C ASP A 163 -12.73 5.19 -27.70
N TRP A 164 -13.09 4.21 -26.87
CA TRP A 164 -14.39 4.19 -26.20
C TRP A 164 -14.56 5.39 -25.28
N ALA A 165 -13.59 5.69 -24.41
CA ALA A 165 -13.67 6.80 -23.46
C ALA A 165 -13.82 8.16 -24.17
N GLU A 166 -13.03 8.39 -25.23
CA GLU A 166 -13.10 9.61 -26.05
C GLU A 166 -14.46 9.74 -26.75
N LYS A 167 -15.05 8.65 -27.26
CA LYS A 167 -16.41 8.64 -27.83
C LYS A 167 -17.50 8.97 -26.81
N GLN A 168 -17.29 8.64 -25.53
CA GLN A 168 -18.18 9.02 -24.44
C GLN A 168 -17.95 10.45 -23.92
N GLY A 169 -17.01 11.20 -24.51
CA GLY A 169 -16.67 12.55 -24.07
C GLY A 169 -15.89 12.60 -22.75
N LEU A 170 -15.28 11.49 -22.33
CA LEU A 170 -14.43 11.43 -21.15
C LEU A 170 -13.01 11.87 -21.50
N THR A 171 -12.34 12.52 -20.55
CA THR A 171 -10.91 12.86 -20.66
C THR A 171 -10.11 11.85 -19.83
N PRO A 172 -9.37 10.92 -20.45
CA PRO A 172 -8.55 9.96 -19.71
C PRO A 172 -7.44 10.65 -18.92
N MET A 173 -7.22 10.24 -17.68
CA MET A 173 -6.19 10.82 -16.80
C MET A 173 -4.79 10.29 -17.09
N ALA A 174 -4.70 9.00 -17.38
CA ALA A 174 -3.45 8.29 -17.63
C ALA A 174 -3.69 7.00 -18.42
N ARG A 175 -2.60 6.43 -18.92
CA ARG A 175 -2.54 5.15 -19.61
C ARG A 175 -1.80 4.13 -18.76
N LEU A 176 -2.38 2.96 -18.56
CA LEU A 176 -1.65 1.77 -18.10
C LEU A 176 -0.78 1.26 -19.25
N VAL A 177 0.52 1.51 -19.18
CA VAL A 177 1.48 1.13 -20.23
C VAL A 177 1.84 -0.34 -20.13
N ALA A 178 2.15 -0.79 -18.92
CA ALA A 178 2.46 -2.18 -18.62
C ALA A 178 2.18 -2.49 -17.15
N PHE A 179 2.19 -3.78 -16.82
CA PHE A 179 2.15 -4.24 -15.44
C PHE A 179 3.10 -5.44 -15.28
N GLY A 180 3.52 -5.68 -14.05
CA GLY A 180 4.32 -6.82 -13.67
C GLY A 180 3.74 -7.51 -12.44
N ILE A 181 3.87 -8.84 -12.40
CA ILE A 181 3.53 -9.67 -11.26
C ILE A 181 4.74 -10.53 -10.95
N GLY A 182 5.25 -10.38 -9.72
CA GLY A 182 6.40 -11.11 -9.21
C GLY A 182 5.99 -12.10 -8.13
N ALA A 183 6.78 -13.15 -7.97
CA ALA A 183 6.66 -14.09 -6.87
C ALA A 183 8.04 -14.38 -6.28
N VAL A 184 8.07 -14.59 -4.97
CA VAL A 184 9.25 -14.84 -4.15
C VAL A 184 8.89 -15.87 -3.07
N GLU A 185 9.87 -16.33 -2.31
CA GLU A 185 9.58 -17.17 -1.13
C GLU A 185 8.67 -16.41 -0.15
N PRO A 186 7.64 -17.06 0.45
CA PRO A 186 6.69 -16.40 1.34
C PRO A 186 7.33 -15.62 2.49
N ASP A 187 8.38 -16.16 3.10
CA ASP A 187 9.12 -15.52 4.20
C ASP A 187 9.82 -14.21 3.76
N TYR A 188 10.06 -14.03 2.46
CA TYR A 188 10.64 -12.82 1.85
C TYR A 188 9.63 -12.02 1.03
N PHE A 189 8.31 -12.15 1.29
CA PHE A 189 7.25 -11.47 0.53
C PHE A 189 7.50 -9.97 0.31
N GLY A 190 8.16 -9.31 1.26
CA GLY A 190 8.49 -7.89 1.18
C GLY A 190 9.32 -7.50 -0.05
N ILE A 191 10.09 -8.42 -0.65
CA ILE A 191 10.86 -8.15 -1.87
C ILE A 191 10.09 -8.49 -3.17
N GLY A 192 8.85 -8.97 -3.07
CA GLY A 192 7.97 -9.22 -4.21
C GLY A 192 7.83 -8.05 -5.20
N PRO A 193 7.86 -6.77 -4.78
CA PRO A 193 7.88 -5.62 -5.68
C PRO A 193 9.04 -5.62 -6.67
N VAL A 194 10.22 -6.12 -6.31
CA VAL A 194 11.43 -6.03 -7.15
C VAL A 194 11.24 -6.74 -8.50
N PRO A 195 10.92 -8.04 -8.56
CA PRO A 195 10.66 -8.70 -9.84
C PRO A 195 9.42 -8.13 -10.54
N ALA A 196 8.42 -7.62 -9.80
CA ALA A 196 7.24 -7.02 -10.40
C ALA A 196 7.57 -5.70 -11.13
N VAL A 197 8.34 -4.80 -10.51
CA VAL A 197 8.78 -3.54 -11.12
C VAL A 197 9.71 -3.81 -12.29
N GLN A 198 10.68 -4.70 -12.16
CA GLN A 198 11.57 -5.08 -13.27
C GLN A 198 10.77 -5.56 -14.49
N GLN A 199 9.79 -6.45 -14.28
CA GLN A 199 8.92 -6.92 -15.36
C GLN A 199 8.04 -5.80 -15.95
N ALA A 200 7.53 -4.89 -15.13
CA ALA A 200 6.71 -3.76 -15.60
C ALA A 200 7.56 -2.80 -16.46
N LEU A 201 8.78 -2.47 -16.04
CA LEU A 201 9.71 -1.61 -16.77
C LEU A 201 10.14 -2.25 -18.08
N GLU A 202 10.52 -3.53 -18.08
CA GLU A 202 10.88 -4.27 -19.29
C GLU A 202 9.73 -4.24 -20.32
N ARG A 203 8.50 -4.53 -19.88
CA ARG A 203 7.31 -4.53 -20.75
C ARG A 203 6.93 -3.13 -21.24
N ALA A 204 7.17 -2.09 -20.44
CA ALA A 204 6.96 -0.71 -20.83
C ALA A 204 8.06 -0.17 -21.77
N GLY A 205 9.21 -0.87 -21.85
CA GLY A 205 10.41 -0.37 -22.52
C GLY A 205 11.01 0.84 -21.79
N TRP A 206 10.90 0.90 -20.46
CA TRP A 206 11.42 1.98 -19.63
C TRP A 206 12.62 1.51 -18.80
N SER A 207 13.46 2.45 -18.42
CA SER A 207 14.51 2.29 -17.41
C SER A 207 14.15 3.04 -16.14
N VAL A 208 14.89 2.82 -15.05
CA VAL A 208 14.70 3.59 -13.80
C VAL A 208 14.88 5.09 -14.02
N GLY A 209 15.81 5.48 -14.90
CA GLY A 209 16.07 6.90 -15.21
C GLY A 209 14.98 7.58 -16.04
N ASP A 210 13.99 6.82 -16.52
CA ASP A 210 12.81 7.34 -17.21
C ASP A 210 11.67 7.71 -16.27
N LEU A 211 11.77 7.37 -14.99
CA LEU A 211 10.69 7.54 -14.01
C LEU A 211 10.75 8.93 -13.38
N ASP A 212 9.60 9.60 -13.34
CA ASP A 212 9.44 10.88 -12.64
C ASP A 212 9.01 10.66 -11.18
N ARG A 213 8.22 9.60 -10.93
CA ARG A 213 7.67 9.28 -9.60
C ARG A 213 7.45 7.80 -9.37
N VAL A 214 7.64 7.37 -8.12
CA VAL A 214 7.40 6.00 -7.69
C VAL A 214 6.66 5.97 -6.36
N GLU A 215 5.57 5.20 -6.29
CA GLU A 215 4.87 4.87 -5.05
C GLU A 215 5.15 3.40 -4.70
N ILE A 216 5.87 3.17 -3.60
CA ILE A 216 6.09 1.85 -3.00
C ILE A 216 5.25 1.77 -1.73
N ASN A 217 4.34 0.79 -1.66
CA ASN A 217 3.56 0.59 -0.44
C ASN A 217 4.46 0.34 0.78
N GLU A 218 4.29 1.15 1.81
CA GLU A 218 5.06 1.08 3.05
C GLU A 218 4.43 0.08 4.03
N ALA A 219 4.27 -1.18 3.60
CA ALA A 219 3.77 -2.24 4.50
C ALA A 219 4.64 -2.36 5.76
N PHE A 220 5.94 -2.07 5.62
CA PHE A 220 6.90 -1.74 6.68
C PHE A 220 7.98 -0.82 6.08
N ALA A 221 8.59 0.08 6.86
CA ALA A 221 9.67 0.95 6.37
C ALA A 221 10.82 0.13 5.74
N ALA A 222 11.17 -1.00 6.36
CA ALA A 222 12.19 -1.91 5.86
C ALA A 222 11.88 -2.48 4.46
N ILE A 223 10.60 -2.70 4.13
CA ILE A 223 10.20 -3.18 2.80
C ILE A 223 10.42 -2.09 1.75
N ALA A 224 9.98 -0.87 2.03
CA ALA A 224 10.15 0.25 1.12
C ALA A 224 11.63 0.53 0.86
N LEU A 225 12.45 0.55 1.92
CA LEU A 225 13.91 0.70 1.84
C LEU A 225 14.58 -0.43 1.06
N ALA A 226 14.24 -1.70 1.32
CA ALA A 226 14.80 -2.83 0.60
C ALA A 226 14.50 -2.73 -0.91
N CYS A 227 13.24 -2.46 -1.27
CA CYS A 227 12.84 -2.35 -2.66
C CYS A 227 13.48 -1.14 -3.35
N GLN A 228 13.53 0.02 -2.69
CA GLN A 228 14.16 1.24 -3.20
C GLN A 228 15.65 1.00 -3.51
N ARG A 229 16.39 0.39 -2.58
CA ARG A 229 17.82 0.07 -2.74
C ARG A 229 18.06 -0.96 -3.85
N GLU A 230 17.30 -2.06 -3.85
CA GLU A 230 17.48 -3.17 -4.80
C GLU A 230 17.14 -2.75 -6.25
N LEU A 231 16.12 -1.89 -6.41
CA LEU A 231 15.73 -1.34 -7.71
C LEU A 231 16.59 -0.15 -8.15
N GLY A 232 17.44 0.39 -7.26
CA GLY A 232 18.27 1.56 -7.55
C GLY A 232 17.44 2.83 -7.81
N LEU A 233 16.29 2.97 -7.14
CA LEU A 233 15.40 4.12 -7.31
C LEU A 233 15.96 5.34 -6.57
N PRO A 234 16.03 6.53 -7.20
CA PRO A 234 16.37 7.76 -6.50
C PRO A 234 15.39 8.06 -5.35
N GLU A 235 15.88 8.49 -4.20
CA GLU A 235 15.01 8.74 -3.04
C GLU A 235 14.03 9.90 -3.28
N ASP A 236 14.45 10.89 -4.07
CA ASP A 236 13.70 12.10 -4.40
C ASP A 236 12.57 11.90 -5.41
N ILE A 237 12.30 10.65 -5.81
CA ILE A 237 11.12 10.29 -6.60
C ILE A 237 10.23 9.25 -5.89
N VAL A 238 10.63 8.72 -4.73
CA VAL A 238 9.90 7.65 -4.02
C VAL A 238 9.08 8.20 -2.87
N ASN A 239 7.76 7.96 -2.89
CA ASN A 239 6.82 8.31 -1.81
C ASN A 239 6.96 9.77 -1.35
N MET A 240 7.06 10.70 -2.31
CA MET A 240 7.40 12.11 -2.04
C MET A 240 6.42 12.82 -1.11
N GLU A 241 5.19 12.34 -1.05
CA GLU A 241 4.11 12.89 -0.22
C GLU A 241 3.79 11.99 0.97
N GLY A 242 4.74 11.14 1.35
CA GLY A 242 4.56 10.09 2.34
C GLY A 242 3.79 8.89 1.80
N GLY A 243 3.69 7.85 2.63
CA GLY A 243 3.09 6.58 2.24
C GLY A 243 2.31 5.94 3.38
N ALA A 244 2.15 4.61 3.30
CA ALA A 244 1.22 3.88 4.16
C ALA A 244 1.56 3.95 5.66
N ILE A 245 2.80 4.25 6.05
CA ILE A 245 3.12 4.51 7.47
C ILE A 245 2.34 5.72 7.99
N ALA A 246 2.13 6.74 7.14
CA ALA A 246 1.39 7.94 7.49
C ALA A 246 -0.11 7.83 7.20
N HIS A 247 -0.49 7.33 6.01
CA HIS A 247 -1.89 7.31 5.58
C HIS A 247 -2.62 6.01 5.91
N GLY A 248 -1.91 4.98 6.38
CA GLY A 248 -2.46 3.68 6.72
C GLY A 248 -2.51 2.66 5.57
N HIS A 249 -2.78 1.40 5.91
CA HIS A 249 -2.75 0.27 4.99
C HIS A 249 -4.05 -0.57 5.02
N PRO A 250 -5.16 -0.10 4.40
CA PRO A 250 -6.35 -0.93 4.20
C PRO A 250 -6.05 -2.02 3.18
N ILE A 251 -5.76 -3.25 3.63
CA ILE A 251 -5.08 -4.28 2.82
C ILE A 251 -5.73 -4.52 1.45
N GLY A 252 -7.05 -4.72 1.38
CA GLY A 252 -7.80 -4.91 0.14
C GLY A 252 -7.94 -3.67 -0.76
N ALA A 253 -7.66 -2.47 -0.26
CA ALA A 253 -7.78 -1.21 -0.99
C ALA A 253 -6.45 -0.57 -1.36
N SER A 254 -5.35 -0.94 -0.70
CA SER A 254 -4.10 -0.17 -0.70
C SER A 254 -3.49 -0.01 -2.09
N GLY A 255 -3.53 -1.03 -2.94
CA GLY A 255 -3.06 -0.91 -4.32
C GLY A 255 -3.83 0.13 -5.13
N ALA A 256 -5.15 0.19 -4.95
CA ALA A 256 -5.99 1.18 -5.60
C ALA A 256 -5.78 2.59 -5.01
N VAL A 257 -5.65 2.71 -3.69
CA VAL A 257 -5.36 3.99 -3.00
C VAL A 257 -4.05 4.60 -3.50
N LEU A 258 -2.97 3.81 -3.54
CA LEU A 258 -1.68 4.28 -4.02
C LEU A 258 -1.70 4.64 -5.51
N THR A 259 -2.44 3.88 -6.32
CA THR A 259 -2.62 4.20 -7.74
C THR A 259 -3.33 5.55 -7.90
N THR A 260 -4.42 5.78 -7.15
CA THR A 260 -5.11 7.08 -7.16
C THR A 260 -4.16 8.21 -6.76
N ARG A 261 -3.44 8.05 -5.64
CA ARG A 261 -2.47 9.06 -5.16
C ARG A 261 -1.40 9.38 -6.20
N LEU A 262 -0.78 8.35 -6.79
CA LEU A 262 0.21 8.52 -7.85
C LEU A 262 -0.34 9.33 -9.02
N LEU A 263 -1.52 8.96 -9.53
CA LEU A 263 -2.11 9.63 -10.69
C LEU A 263 -2.43 11.09 -10.41
N HIS A 264 -3.08 11.39 -9.28
CA HIS A 264 -3.42 12.77 -8.91
C HIS A 264 -2.18 13.62 -8.70
N ALA A 265 -1.14 13.04 -8.14
CA ALA A 265 0.09 13.75 -7.90
C ALA A 265 0.91 13.99 -9.19
N MET A 266 0.97 13.00 -10.08
CA MET A 266 1.56 13.18 -11.39
C MET A 266 0.86 14.28 -12.19
N GLN A 267 -0.48 14.31 -12.15
CA GLN A 267 -1.27 15.35 -12.81
C GLN A 267 -0.98 16.74 -12.22
N ARG A 268 -0.93 16.86 -10.89
CA ARG A 268 -0.67 18.13 -10.19
C ARG A 268 0.73 18.68 -10.49
N ASN A 269 1.73 17.79 -10.62
CA ASN A 269 3.13 18.17 -10.80
C ASN A 269 3.56 18.21 -12.28
N GLY A 270 2.70 17.79 -13.22
CA GLY A 270 3.08 17.68 -14.63
C GLY A 270 4.09 16.57 -14.91
N GLU A 271 4.10 15.52 -14.08
CA GLU A 271 4.96 14.35 -14.24
C GLU A 271 4.38 13.41 -15.30
N ARG A 272 5.26 12.69 -16.02
CA ARG A 272 4.88 11.88 -17.16
C ARG A 272 4.82 10.40 -16.84
N ARG A 273 5.83 9.84 -16.18
CA ARG A 273 6.00 8.39 -16.00
C ARG A 273 6.08 8.03 -14.52
N GLY A 274 5.12 7.20 -14.11
CA GLY A 274 4.99 6.74 -12.74
C GLY A 274 5.02 5.22 -12.62
N ILE A 275 5.55 4.72 -11.49
CA ILE A 275 5.37 3.33 -11.06
C ILE A 275 4.65 3.31 -9.72
N VAL A 276 3.65 2.46 -9.58
CA VAL A 276 3.10 2.08 -8.26
C VAL A 276 3.32 0.60 -8.03
N THR A 277 3.78 0.22 -6.84
CA THR A 277 4.05 -1.18 -6.51
C THR A 277 3.79 -1.51 -5.04
N LEU A 278 3.45 -2.77 -4.78
CA LEU A 278 3.30 -3.30 -3.42
C LEU A 278 3.69 -4.77 -3.33
N CYS A 279 4.16 -5.16 -2.14
CA CYS A 279 4.30 -6.55 -1.75
C CYS A 279 2.94 -7.14 -1.38
N ILE A 280 2.81 -8.46 -1.45
CA ILE A 280 1.58 -9.20 -1.15
C ILE A 280 1.96 -10.39 -0.26
N GLY A 281 1.23 -10.57 0.84
CA GLY A 281 1.40 -11.70 1.74
C GLY A 281 1.35 -13.05 1.00
N GLY A 282 2.14 -14.02 1.45
CA GLY A 282 2.31 -15.30 0.75
C GLY A 282 3.34 -15.29 -0.38
N GLY A 283 4.09 -14.19 -0.57
CA GLY A 283 5.27 -14.18 -1.44
C GLY A 283 5.03 -13.65 -2.84
N GLN A 284 4.26 -12.57 -3.00
CA GLN A 284 4.03 -11.97 -4.32
C GLN A 284 4.28 -10.45 -4.32
N GLY A 285 4.33 -9.86 -5.51
CA GLY A 285 4.29 -8.42 -5.68
C GLY A 285 3.66 -8.06 -7.01
N ILE A 286 3.17 -6.82 -7.10
CA ILE A 286 2.57 -6.27 -8.31
C ILE A 286 3.10 -4.87 -8.55
N ALA A 287 3.27 -4.50 -9.82
CA ALA A 287 3.65 -3.16 -10.22
C ALA A 287 2.84 -2.72 -11.45
N LEU A 288 2.46 -1.44 -11.48
CA LEU A 288 1.81 -0.79 -12.63
C LEU A 288 2.72 0.33 -13.14
N ALA A 289 2.98 0.32 -14.44
CA ALA A 289 3.65 1.40 -15.16
C ALA A 289 2.59 2.30 -15.81
N LEU A 290 2.54 3.55 -15.37
CA LEU A 290 1.50 4.53 -15.72
C LEU A 290 2.12 5.73 -16.42
N GLU A 291 1.50 6.17 -17.51
CA GLU A 291 1.91 7.38 -18.24
C GLU A 291 0.75 8.39 -18.25
N SER A 292 0.99 9.63 -17.83
CA SER A 292 -0.01 10.70 -17.93
C SER A 292 -0.33 11.05 -19.40
N LEU A 293 -1.56 11.51 -19.66
CA LEU A 293 -2.08 11.82 -20.99
C LEU A 293 -2.30 13.32 -21.20
#